data_AF-A0AAW5JRZ7-F1
#
_entry.id   AF-A0AAW5JRZ7-F1
#
_cell.length_a   1.000
_cell.length_b   1.000
_cell.length_c   1.000
_cell.angle_alpha   90.00
_cell.angle_beta   90.00
_cell.angle_gamma   90.00
#
_symmetry.space_group_name_H-M   'P 1'
#
loop_
_entity.id
_entity.type
_entity.pdbx_description
1 polymer ?
#
loop_
_entity_poly.entity_id
_entity_poly.type
_entity_poly.pdbx_seq_one_letter_code
_entity_poly.pdbx_strand_id
1 'polypeptide(L)'
;MKAKELLTDRDIKQKGLADYLHLAESSVSNYLNEKREMPHKTLVQVAEYLKTTTDYLLGRTPNPYVPITLSREEQDLIAKLRVLTGADRQVVTKLVEFLEERETR
;
A
#
# COMPACT_ATOMS: atom_id res chain seq x y z
N MET A 1 2.10 -7.27 -13.70
CA MET A 1 1.65 -7.27 -12.29
C MET A 1 2.75 -6.71 -11.40
N LYS A 2 2.44 -5.81 -10.45
CA LYS A 2 3.46 -5.16 -9.59
C LYS A 2 4.12 -6.07 -8.55
N ALA A 3 3.56 -7.25 -8.28
CA ALA A 3 4.11 -8.17 -7.28
C ALA A 3 5.56 -8.61 -7.61
N LYS A 4 5.90 -8.80 -8.88
CA LYS A 4 7.24 -9.20 -9.30
C LYS A 4 8.29 -8.11 -9.03
N GLU A 5 7.91 -6.86 -9.29
CA GLU A 5 8.74 -5.68 -9.02
C GLU A 5 8.99 -5.55 -7.52
N LEU A 6 7.93 -5.63 -6.70
CA LEU A 6 8.03 -5.58 -5.25
C LEU A 6 8.91 -6.69 -4.64
N LEU A 7 8.88 -7.89 -5.20
CA LEU A 7 9.77 -8.98 -4.75
C LEU A 7 11.24 -8.62 -5.01
N THR A 8 11.54 -8.07 -6.18
CA THR A 8 12.89 -7.63 -6.55
C THR A 8 13.35 -6.47 -5.66
N ASP A 9 12.51 -5.44 -5.51
CA ASP A 9 12.84 -4.22 -4.76
C ASP A 9 13.08 -4.49 -3.27
N ARG A 10 12.46 -5.53 -2.72
CA ARG A 10 12.56 -5.91 -1.30
C ARG A 10 13.50 -7.08 -1.03
N ASP A 11 14.25 -7.52 -2.04
CA ASP A 11 15.15 -8.69 -1.98
C ASP A 11 14.42 -9.97 -1.49
N ILE A 12 13.16 -10.12 -1.88
CA ILE A 12 12.35 -11.29 -1.53
C ILE A 12 12.40 -12.30 -2.67
N LYS A 13 12.88 -13.50 -2.39
CA LYS A 13 12.95 -14.59 -3.37
C LYS A 13 11.55 -15.15 -3.67
N GLN A 14 11.29 -15.50 -4.93
CA GLN A 14 10.02 -16.15 -5.32
C GLN A 14 9.74 -17.43 -4.54
N LYS A 15 10.80 -18.19 -4.23
CA LYS A 15 10.72 -19.35 -3.33
C LYS A 15 10.07 -19.02 -1.98
N GLY A 16 10.43 -17.90 -1.34
CA GLY A 16 9.86 -17.51 -0.05
C GLY A 16 8.37 -17.20 -0.14
N LEU A 17 7.93 -16.57 -1.23
CA LEU A 17 6.51 -16.37 -1.51
C LEU A 17 5.80 -17.70 -1.80
N ALA A 18 6.44 -18.61 -2.53
CA ALA A 18 5.90 -19.93 -2.84
C ALA A 18 5.70 -20.78 -1.58
N ASP A 19 6.68 -20.76 -0.67
CA ASP A 19 6.61 -21.43 0.62
C ASP A 19 5.46 -20.88 1.48
N TYR A 20 5.29 -19.55 1.53
CA TYR A 20 4.17 -18.90 2.23
C TYR A 20 2.80 -19.27 1.66
N LEU A 21 2.69 -19.37 0.32
CA LEU A 21 1.44 -19.72 -0.36
C LEU A 21 1.14 -21.23 -0.37
N HIS A 22 2.08 -22.06 0.09
CA HIS A 22 2.04 -23.52 -0.08
C HIS A 22 1.87 -23.95 -1.54
N LEU A 23 2.60 -23.29 -2.45
CA LEU A 23 2.58 -23.54 -3.88
C LEU A 23 3.97 -23.90 -4.40
N ALA A 24 4.03 -24.56 -5.55
CA ALA A 24 5.29 -24.73 -6.25
C ALA A 24 5.80 -23.36 -6.75
N GLU A 25 7.11 -23.14 -6.69
CA GLU A 25 7.75 -21.91 -7.20
C GLU A 25 7.43 -21.66 -8.68
N SER A 26 7.27 -22.73 -9.47
CA SER A 26 6.82 -22.66 -10.87
C SER A 26 5.40 -22.09 -11.01
N SER A 27 4.49 -22.38 -10.07
CA SER A 27 3.13 -21.83 -10.06
C SER A 27 3.15 -20.35 -9.75
N VAL A 28 3.94 -19.93 -8.75
CA VAL A 28 4.14 -18.51 -8.42
C VAL A 28 4.76 -17.77 -9.61
N SER A 29 5.79 -18.33 -10.23
CA SER A 29 6.41 -17.76 -11.43
C SER A 29 5.42 -17.59 -12.58
N ASN A 30 4.54 -18.58 -12.81
CA ASN A 30 3.50 -18.47 -13.83
C ASN A 30 2.50 -17.34 -13.53
N TYR A 31 2.14 -17.14 -12.26
CA TYR A 31 1.26 -16.03 -11.87
C TYR A 31 1.95 -14.67 -12.00
N LEU A 32 3.18 -14.53 -11.50
CA LEU A 32 3.93 -13.27 -11.53
C LEU A 32 4.29 -12.80 -12.94
N ASN A 33 4.46 -13.73 -13.87
CA ASN A 33 4.69 -13.45 -15.28
C ASN A 33 3.40 -13.49 -16.13
N GLU A 34 2.22 -13.52 -15.50
CA GLU A 34 0.91 -13.49 -16.16
C GLU A 34 0.69 -14.61 -17.19
N LYS A 35 1.46 -15.71 -17.10
CA LYS A 35 1.28 -16.92 -17.93
C LYS A 35 0.03 -17.70 -17.54
N ARG A 36 -0.44 -17.50 -16.31
CA ARG A 36 -1.68 -18.07 -15.77
C ARG A 36 -2.33 -17.02 -14.88
N GLU A 37 -3.66 -16.93 -14.95
CA GLU A 37 -4.42 -16.08 -14.05
C GLU A 37 -4.27 -16.54 -12.59
N MET A 38 -3.99 -15.59 -11.70
CA MET A 38 -3.85 -15.84 -10.28
C MET A 38 -5.25 -15.96 -9.65
N PRO A 39 -5.56 -17.04 -8.92
CA PRO A 39 -6.83 -17.13 -8.17
C PRO A 39 -6.98 -15.97 -7.18
N HIS A 40 -8.20 -15.46 -7.00
CA HIS A 40 -8.47 -14.34 -6.10
C HIS A 40 -7.92 -14.56 -4.67
N LYS A 41 -8.04 -15.78 -4.12
CA LYS A 41 -7.51 -16.10 -2.78
C LYS A 41 -5.99 -15.95 -2.72
N THR A 42 -5.30 -16.44 -3.75
CA THR A 42 -3.83 -16.31 -3.86
C THR A 42 -3.42 -14.85 -4.00
N LEU A 43 -4.18 -14.04 -4.76
CA LEU A 43 -3.91 -12.61 -4.90
C LEU A 43 -4.00 -11.87 -3.55
N VAL A 44 -5.00 -12.19 -2.74
CA VAL A 44 -5.14 -11.63 -1.39
C VAL A 44 -3.92 -12.00 -0.52
N GLN A 45 -3.53 -13.28 -0.51
CA GLN A 45 -2.36 -13.73 0.25
C GLN A 45 -1.05 -13.09 -0.22
N VAL A 46 -0.88 -12.88 -1.53
CA VAL A 46 0.28 -12.14 -2.06
C VAL A 46 0.28 -10.70 -1.56
N ALA A 47 -0.87 -10.03 -1.53
CA ALA A 47 -0.99 -8.67 -1.01
C ALA A 47 -0.66 -8.61 0.49
N GLU A 48 -1.12 -9.57 1.29
CA GLU A 48 -0.81 -9.70 2.72
C GLU A 48 0.70 -9.90 2.95
N TYR A 49 1.30 -10.86 2.24
CA TYR A 49 2.73 -11.15 2.32
C TYR A 49 3.59 -9.94 1.96
N LEU A 50 3.21 -9.22 0.92
CA LEU A 50 3.89 -8.01 0.46
C LEU A 50 3.41 -6.74 1.20
N LYS A 51 2.59 -6.86 2.26
CA LYS A 51 2.06 -5.72 3.03
C LYS A 51 1.54 -4.59 2.14
N THR A 52 0.72 -4.94 1.17
CA THR A 52 0.16 -4.01 0.17
C THR A 52 -1.31 -4.33 -0.10
N THR A 53 -1.93 -3.65 -1.06
CA THR A 53 -3.32 -3.90 -1.47
C THR A 53 -3.37 -4.64 -2.79
N THR A 54 -4.45 -5.39 -3.01
CA THR A 54 -4.72 -6.01 -4.31
C THR A 54 -4.88 -4.96 -5.41
N ASP A 55 -5.46 -3.79 -5.09
CA ASP A 55 -5.56 -2.65 -6.00
C ASP A 55 -4.20 -2.16 -6.48
N TYR A 56 -3.21 -2.10 -5.58
CA TYR A 56 -1.84 -1.74 -5.95
C TYR A 56 -1.22 -2.81 -6.86
N LEU A 57 -1.34 -4.09 -6.48
CA LEU A 57 -0.79 -5.21 -7.27
C LEU A 57 -1.34 -5.27 -8.70
N LEU A 58 -2.63 -4.96 -8.85
CA LEU A 58 -3.36 -4.90 -10.12
C LEU A 58 -3.25 -3.56 -10.85
N GLY A 59 -2.49 -2.59 -10.31
CA GLY A 59 -2.25 -1.29 -10.94
C GLY A 59 -3.45 -0.34 -10.94
N ARG A 60 -4.44 -0.55 -10.06
CA ARG A 60 -5.62 0.31 -9.89
C ARG A 60 -5.33 1.56 -9.05
N THR A 61 -4.23 1.54 -8.29
CA THR A 61 -3.76 2.69 -7.51
C THR A 61 -2.23 2.78 -7.53
N PRO A 62 -1.64 3.99 -7.50
CA PRO A 62 -0.22 4.16 -7.25
C PRO A 62 0.15 3.97 -5.77
N ASN A 63 -0.82 3.99 -4.84
CA ASN A 63 -0.58 3.87 -3.40
C ASN A 63 -0.52 2.39 -2.97
N PRO A 64 0.63 1.88 -2.47
CA PRO A 64 0.74 0.50 -2.03
C PRO A 64 0.08 0.23 -0.67
N TYR A 65 -0.23 1.27 0.10
CA TYR A 65 -0.71 1.12 1.47
C TYR A 65 -2.21 0.87 1.53
N VAL A 66 -2.61 0.09 2.52
CA VAL A 66 -4.03 -0.08 2.87
C VAL A 66 -4.58 1.29 3.26
N PRO A 67 -5.73 1.71 2.71
CA PRO A 67 -6.36 2.97 3.10
C PRO A 67 -6.59 3.00 4.62
N ILE A 68 -6.16 4.08 5.25
CA ILE A 68 -6.44 4.34 6.66
C ILE A 68 -7.95 4.63 6.77
N THR A 69 -8.62 3.97 7.71
CA THR A 69 -10.01 4.31 8.03
C THR A 69 -9.99 5.58 8.87
N LEU A 70 -10.56 6.64 8.34
CA LEU A 70 -10.62 7.94 8.99
C LEU A 70 -11.97 8.11 9.70
N SER A 71 -11.95 8.70 10.89
CA SER A 71 -13.15 9.16 11.59
C SER A 71 -13.89 10.23 10.78
N ARG A 72 -15.15 10.51 11.14
CA ARG A 72 -15.94 11.54 10.44
C ARG A 72 -15.28 12.92 10.60
N GLU A 73 -14.74 13.18 11.79
CA GLU A 73 -14.05 14.41 12.15
C GLU A 73 -12.76 14.58 11.33
N GLU A 74 -11.98 13.51 11.17
CA GLU A 74 -10.77 13.51 10.35
C GLU A 74 -11.09 13.72 8.86
N GLN A 75 -12.15 13.08 8.35
CA GLN A 75 -12.61 13.27 6.98
C GLN A 75 -13.02 14.72 6.73
N ASP A 76 -13.82 15.31 7.63
CA ASP A 76 -14.26 16.69 7.56
C ASP A 76 -13.07 17.67 7.62
N LEU A 77 -12.08 17.40 8.48
CA LEU A 77 -10.86 18.18 8.57
C LEU A 77 -10.04 18.14 7.26
N ILE A 78 -9.81 16.95 6.72
CA ILE A 78 -9.09 16.79 5.45
C ILE A 78 -9.83 17.45 4.29
N ALA A 79 -11.15 17.36 4.25
CA ALA A 79 -11.97 18.02 3.24
C ALA A 79 -11.79 19.54 3.29
N LYS A 80 -11.85 20.14 4.48
CA LYS A 80 -11.60 21.58 4.68
C LYS A 80 -10.18 21.96 4.28
N LEU A 81 -9.18 21.17 4.69
CA LEU A 81 -7.77 21.41 4.35
C LEU A 81 -7.52 21.38 2.83
N ARG A 82 -8.19 20.49 2.09
CA ARG A 82 -8.06 20.39 0.63
C ARG A 82 -8.60 21.61 -0.12
N VAL A 83 -9.52 22.36 0.48
CA VAL A 83 -10.03 23.64 -0.06
C VAL A 83 -9.03 24.77 0.18
N LEU A 84 -8.26 24.72 1.27
CA LEU A 84 -7.23 25.72 1.55
C LEU A 84 -6.08 25.61 0.53
N THR A 85 -5.65 26.74 0.00
CA THR A 85 -4.53 26.82 -0.94
C THR A 85 -3.55 27.91 -0.51
N GLY A 86 -2.32 27.85 -1.02
CA GLY A 86 -1.31 28.88 -0.76
C GLY A 86 -0.93 29.01 0.72
N ALA A 87 -0.90 30.25 1.22
CA ALA A 87 -0.38 30.60 2.54
C ALA A 87 -1.19 29.97 3.69
N ASP A 88 -2.52 29.98 3.61
CA ASP A 88 -3.37 29.47 4.71
C ASP A 88 -3.14 27.97 4.96
N ARG A 89 -2.96 27.19 3.88
CA ARG A 89 -2.63 25.77 4.00
C ARG A 89 -1.27 25.55 4.67
N GLN A 90 -0.27 26.38 4.34
CA GLN A 90 1.05 26.32 4.98
C GLN A 90 0.98 26.65 6.48
N VAL A 91 0.14 27.61 6.87
CA VAL A 91 -0.06 27.95 8.28
C VAL A 91 -0.62 26.76 9.05
N VAL A 92 -1.65 26.10 8.51
CA VAL A 92 -2.25 24.91 9.14
C VAL A 92 -1.21 23.79 9.25
N THR A 93 -0.42 23.52 8.20
CA THR A 93 0.63 22.50 8.24
C THR A 93 1.67 22.80 9.33
N LYS A 94 2.20 24.03 9.40
CA LYS A 94 3.17 24.43 10.42
C LYS A 94 2.62 24.35 11.84
N LEU A 95 1.33 24.65 12.01
CA LEU A 95 0.68 24.54 13.31
C LEU A 95 0.62 23.09 13.79
N VAL A 96 0.28 22.15 12.90
CA VAL A 96 0.26 20.71 13.22
C VAL A 96 1.66 20.24 13.61
N GLU A 97 2.68 20.54 12.80
CA GLU A 97 4.09 20.21 13.09
C GLU A 97 4.53 20.74 14.47
N PHE A 98 4.21 22.00 14.78
CA PHE A 98 4.52 22.61 16.07
C PHE A 98 3.85 21.90 17.26
N LEU A 99 2.60 21.44 17.10
CA LEU A 99 1.90 20.72 18.15
C LEU A 99 2.44 19.30 18.35
N GLU A 100 2.80 18.60 17.27
CA GLU A 100 3.44 17.27 17.33
C GLU A 100 4.77 17.31 18.10
N GLU A 101 5.61 18.31 17.83
CA GLU A 101 6.88 18.49 18.54
C GLU A 101 6.72 18.71 20.05
N ARG A 102 5.59 19.29 20.49
CA ARG A 102 5.31 19.53 21.90
C ARG A 102 4.87 18.27 22.64
N GLU A 103 4.10 17.40 22.00
CA GLU A 103 3.64 16.13 22.58
C GLU A 103 4.76 15.08 22.65
N THR A 104 5.82 15.25 21.84
CA THR A 104 6.97 14.32 21.80
C THR A 104 8.07 14.67 22.83
N ARG A 105 7.88 15.69 23.67
CA ARG A 105 8.79 16.14 24.73
C ARG A 105 8.23 15.87 26.11
#